data_AF-A0A7C5TK60-F1
#
_entry.id   AF-A0A7C5TK60-F1
#
_cell.length_a   1.000
_cell.length_b   1.000
_cell.length_c   1.000
_cell.angle_alpha   90.00
_cell.angle_beta   90.00
_cell.angle_gamma   90.00
#
_symmetry.space_group_name_H-M   'P 1'
#
loop_
_entity.id
_entity.type
_entity.pdbx_description
1 polymer ?
#
loop_
_entity_poly.entity_id
_entity_poly.type
_entity_poly.pdbx_seq_one_letter_code
_entity_poly.pdbx_strand_id
1 'polypeptide(L)' 'MTQNTALYSRNKALYIILCGEVKGVGFRRYVWRLAKTLNLKGYVRNVPNRDCVEVYIEGDVDLIDEFKNRVISN' A
#
# COMPACT_ATOMS: atom_id res chain seq x y z
N MET A 1 -34.47 -3.70 -18.09
CA MET A 1 -33.94 -4.45 -16.92
C MET A 1 -32.63 -3.79 -16.52
N THR A 2 -32.68 -2.71 -15.76
CA THR A 2 -31.48 -2.03 -15.26
C THR A 2 -30.99 -2.81 -14.04
N GLN A 3 -29.79 -3.37 -14.13
CA GLN A 3 -29.09 -3.95 -12.99
C GLN A 3 -28.79 -2.81 -12.02
N ASN A 4 -29.48 -2.80 -10.88
CA ASN A 4 -29.19 -1.94 -9.76
C ASN A 4 -27.79 -2.28 -9.25
N THR A 5 -26.77 -1.55 -9.71
CA THR A 5 -25.38 -1.73 -9.28
C THR A 5 -25.27 -1.10 -7.89
N ALA A 6 -25.65 -1.86 -6.86
CA ALA A 6 -25.39 -1.45 -5.49
C ALA A 6 -23.89 -1.13 -5.36
N LEU A 7 -23.58 0.12 -5.05
CA LEU A 7 -22.24 0.69 -4.93
C LEU A 7 -21.52 0.12 -3.69
N TYR A 8 -21.30 -1.19 -3.64
CA TYR A 8 -20.47 -1.79 -2.60
C TYR A 8 -19.01 -1.51 -2.94
N SER A 9 -18.44 -0.48 -2.32
CA SER A 9 -17.00 -0.26 -2.35
C SER A 9 -16.32 -1.42 -1.63
N ARG A 10 -15.63 -2.28 -2.39
CA ARG A 10 -14.87 -3.41 -1.84
C ARG A 10 -13.61 -2.86 -1.20
N ASN A 11 -13.73 -2.30 -0.01
CA ASN A 11 -12.59 -1.82 0.75
C ASN A 11 -11.84 -2.98 1.39
N LYS A 12 -10.51 -2.88 1.37
CA LYS A 12 -9.60 -3.79 2.05
C LYS A 12 -8.55 -2.97 2.80
N ALA A 13 -7.88 -3.61 3.74
CA ALA A 13 -6.67 -3.09 4.37
C ALA A 13 -5.51 -4.05 4.07
N LEU A 14 -4.33 -3.51 3.82
CA LEU A 14 -3.08 -4.26 3.68
C LEU A 14 -2.07 -3.72 4.69
N TYR A 15 -1.56 -4.63 5.51
CA TYR A 15 -0.45 -4.39 6.42
C TYR A 15 0.73 -5.27 6.01
N ILE A 16 1.88 -4.67 5.73
CA ILE A 16 3.10 -5.39 5.35
C ILE A 16 4.32 -4.80 6.06
N ILE A 17 5.27 -5.67 6.37
CA ILE A 17 6.60 -5.30 6.86
C ILE A 17 7.60 -5.81 5.83
N LEU A 18 8.38 -4.89 5.25
CA LEU A 18 9.38 -5.17 4.23
C LEU A 18 10.77 -4.96 4.83
N CYS A 19 11.59 -6.00 4.88
CA CYS A 19 12.92 -5.98 5.48
C CYS A 19 14.01 -6.23 4.42
N GLY A 20 15.19 -5.63 4.60
CA GLY A 20 16.32 -5.75 3.68
C GLY A 20 16.96 -4.40 3.38
N GLU A 21 17.43 -4.21 2.14
CA GLU A 21 18.02 -2.95 1.66
C GLU A 21 16.98 -1.82 1.46
N VAL A 22 16.24 -1.47 2.51
CA VAL A 22 15.15 -0.48 2.48
C VAL A 22 15.54 0.87 3.10
N LYS A 23 16.69 0.95 3.78
CA LYS A 23 17.21 2.19 4.38
C LYS A 23 18.18 2.89 3.43
N GLY A 24 18.20 4.22 3.46
CA GLY A 24 19.10 5.05 2.64
C GLY A 24 18.72 5.20 1.16
N VAL A 25 17.84 4.35 0.62
CA VAL A 25 17.46 4.34 -0.81
C VAL A 25 16.19 5.14 -1.15
N GLY A 26 15.58 5.77 -0.14
CA GLY A 26 14.32 6.53 -0.34
C GLY A 26 13.07 5.65 -0.47
N PHE A 27 13.13 4.38 -0.08
CA PHE A 27 12.01 3.42 -0.20
C PHE A 27 10.70 3.93 0.44
N ARG A 28 10.78 4.52 1.65
CA ARG A 28 9.62 5.14 2.31
C ARG A 28 8.94 6.23 1.46
N ARG A 29 9.73 7.06 0.76
CA ARG A 29 9.22 8.12 -0.13
C ARG A 29 8.56 7.51 -1.37
N TYR A 30 9.15 6.46 -1.92
CA TYR A 30 8.57 5.70 -3.03
C TYR A 30 7.18 5.14 -2.65
N VAL A 31 7.10 4.42 -1.53
CA VAL A 31 5.85 3.86 -1.01
C VAL A 31 4.78 4.93 -0.77
N TRP A 32 5.15 6.01 -0.07
CA TRP A 32 4.22 7.11 0.19
C TRP A 32 3.67 7.74 -1.09
N ARG A 33 4.54 7.98 -2.08
CA ARG A 33 4.14 8.55 -3.37
C ARG A 33 3.20 7.60 -4.12
N LEU A 34 3.51 6.31 -4.14
CA LEU A 34 2.67 5.31 -4.79
C LEU A 34 1.28 5.23 -4.16
N ALA A 35 1.19 5.14 -2.83
CA ALA A 35 -0.09 5.14 -2.12
C ALA A 35 -0.91 6.39 -2.42
N LYS A 36 -0.26 7.56 -2.44
CA LYS A 36 -0.91 8.84 -2.80
C LYS A 36 -1.41 8.87 -4.24
N THR A 37 -0.64 8.35 -5.20
CA THR A 37 -1.06 8.25 -6.61
C THR A 37 -2.28 7.34 -6.79
N LEU A 38 -2.35 6.25 -6.03
CA LEU A 38 -3.47 5.30 -6.05
C LEU A 38 -4.64 5.71 -5.15
N ASN A 39 -4.62 6.92 -4.58
CA ASN A 39 -5.67 7.41 -3.65
C ASN A 39 -5.94 6.46 -2.46
N LEU A 40 -4.89 5.77 -1.98
CA LEU A 40 -4.95 4.90 -0.81
C LEU A 40 -4.63 5.69 0.46
N LYS A 41 -5.34 5.38 1.55
CA LYS A 41 -5.11 5.99 2.86
C LYS A 41 -4.23 5.09 3.72
N GLY A 42 -3.56 5.64 4.73
CA GLY A 42 -2.77 4.88 5.69
C GLY A 42 -1.43 5.55 6.01
N TYR A 43 -0.42 4.76 6.36
CA TYR A 43 0.89 5.26 6.76
C TYR A 43 2.03 4.36 6.31
N VAL A 44 3.22 4.95 6.29
CA VAL A 44 4.48 4.22 6.10
C VAL A 44 5.53 4.77 7.07
N ARG A 45 6.18 3.87 7.82
CA ARG A 45 7.22 4.24 8.80
C ARG A 45 8.38 3.26 8.80
N ASN A 46 9.57 3.75 9.14
CA ASN A 46 10.71 2.86 9.39
C ASN A 46 10.49 2.15 10.73
N VAL A 47 10.82 0.86 10.79
CA VAL A 47 10.78 0.11 12.05
C VAL A 47 12.05 0.44 12.86
N PRO A 48 11.95 0.86 14.13
CA PRO A 48 13.12 1.12 14.96
C PRO A 48 13.99 -0.12 15.11
N ASN A 49 15.32 0.07 15.12
CA ASN A 49 16.32 -0.99 15.35
C ASN A 49 16.27 -2.17 14.35
N ARG A 50 15.57 -2.03 13.22
CA ARG A 50 15.53 -3.04 12.15
C ARG A 50 15.66 -2.38 10.79
N ASP A 51 16.25 -3.07 9.82
CA ASP A 51 16.30 -2.61 8.43
C ASP A 51 15.00 -2.98 7.73
N CYS A 52 13.90 -2.44 8.26
CA CYS A 52 12.55 -2.72 7.78
C CYS A 52 11.70 -1.45 7.68
N VAL A 53 10.73 -1.49 6.77
CA VAL A 53 9.68 -0.49 6.61
C VAL A 53 8.33 -1.16 6.82
N GLU A 54 7.52 -0.55 7.67
CA GLU A 54 6.14 -0.94 7.93
C GLU A 54 5.21 -0.08 7.08
N VAL A 55 4.28 -0.73 6.38
CA VAL A 55 3.30 -0.09 5.50
C VAL A 55 1.91 -0.55 5.93
N TYR A 56 1.03 0.41 6.15
CA TYR A 56 -0.40 0.18 6.32
C TYR A 56 -1.15 1.00 5.28
N ILE A 57 -2.02 0.36 4.50
CA ILE A 57 -2.87 1.03 3.53
C ILE A 57 -4.30 0.49 3.55
N GLU A 58 -5.27 1.36 3.25
CA GLU A 58 -6.68 1.06 3.13
C GLU A 58 -7.26 1.73 1.88
N GLY A 59 -8.21 1.05 1.24
CA GLY A 59 -8.92 1.57 0.07
C GLY A 59 -9.54 0.46 -0.77
N ASP A 60 -9.88 0.81 -2.01
CA ASP A 60 -10.46 -0.14 -2.96
C ASP A 60 -9.53 -1.34 -3.19
N VAL A 61 -10.08 -2.54 -3.16
CA VAL A 61 -9.34 -3.80 -3.30
C VAL A 61 -8.50 -3.85 -4.56
N ASP A 62 -9.00 -3.32 -5.68
CA ASP A 62 -8.29 -3.37 -6.96
C ASP A 62 -7.05 -2.45 -6.92
N LEU A 63 -7.16 -1.30 -6.23
CA LEU A 63 -6.04 -0.37 -6.00
C LEU A 63 -5.03 -0.93 -5.00
N ILE A 64 -5.49 -1.67 -3.98
CA ILE A 64 -4.60 -2.37 -3.04
C ILE A 64 -3.81 -3.47 -3.75
N ASP A 65 -4.45 -4.24 -4.62
CA ASP A 65 -3.77 -5.31 -5.35
C ASP A 65 -2.78 -4.72 -6.37
N GLU A 66 -3.10 -3.60 -7.02
CA GLU A 66 -2.15 -2.83 -7.84
C GLU A 66 -0.94 -2.34 -7.02
N PHE A 67 -1.19 -1.74 -5.85
CA PHE A 67 -0.13 -1.30 -4.93
C PHE A 67 0.78 -2.48 -4.56
N LYS A 68 0.18 -3.61 -4.15
CA LYS A 68 0.89 -4.82 -3.74
C LYS A 68 1.82 -5.32 -4.86
N ASN A 69 1.33 -5.40 -6.09
CA ASN A 69 2.12 -5.88 -7.23
C ASN A 69 3.35 -5.00 -7.49
N ARG A 70 3.22 -3.68 -7.38
CA ARG A 70 4.34 -2.74 -7.60
C ARG A 70 5.39 -2.77 -6.48
N VAL A 71 4.98 -3.06 -5.25
CA VAL A 71 5.87 -3.06 -4.08
C VAL A 71 6.54 -4.42 -3.87
N ILE A 72 5.87 -5.53 -4.14
CA ILE A 72 6.35 -6.89 -3.79
C ILE A 72 6.91 -7.64 -5.01
N SER A 73 6.35 -7.46 -6.21
CA SER A 73 6.65 -8.33 -7.37
C SER A 73 7.72 -7.77 -8.32
N ASN A 74 8.80 -7.17 -7.80
CA ASN A 74 10.00 -6.89 -8.62
C ASN A 74 11.00 -8.05 -8.54
#